data_AF-A0A453J6X7-F1
#
_entry.id   AF-A0A453J6X7-F1
#
_cell.length_a   1.000
_cell.length_b   1.000
_cell.length_c   1.000
_cell.angle_alpha   90.00
_cell.angle_beta   90.00
_cell.angle_gamma   90.00
#
_symmetry.space_group_name_H-M   'P 1'
#
loop_
_entity.id
_entity.type
_entity.pdbx_description
1 polymer ?
#
loop_
_entity_poly.entity_id
_entity_poly.type
_entity_poly.pdbx_seq_one_letter_code
_entity_poly.pdbx_strand_id
1 'polypeptide(L)'
;MAGLADTHFEYSPEARAQADLKFTYVVTCQIYGVQKGEGKPEAADIALLMQRNEALRIAYIDVVESVKNGKPSTEYYSKLVKADIHGKDKEIYSVKLPGNPKLGEGKPENQNHAVIFTRGNAVQTIDMNQDNYFEEALKMRNLLEEFSQNHGKFRPSILGVREHVFTGSVSSLASFMSNQETSFVTLGQRVLSNPLKVRMHYGHPDVFDRIFHITRGGISKASRIINISEDIFAGFNSTLRQGNITHHEYIQVGKGRDVGLNQIALFEGKVAGGNGEQVLSRDIYRL
;
A
#
# COMPACT_ATOMS: atom_id res chain seq x y z
N MET A 1 -25.12 -7.09 -19.90
CA MET A 1 -24.83 -8.36 -19.22
C MET A 1 -24.32 -8.06 -17.82
N ALA A 2 -25.22 -7.96 -16.84
CA ALA A 2 -24.82 -8.04 -15.43
C ALA A 2 -24.62 -9.53 -15.13
N GLY A 3 -23.43 -10.03 -15.45
CA GLY A 3 -23.14 -11.46 -15.50
C GLY A 3 -22.63 -11.99 -14.15
N LEU A 4 -23.48 -12.78 -13.49
CA LEU A 4 -23.16 -14.01 -12.74
C LEU A 4 -22.16 -13.99 -11.55
N ALA A 5 -21.33 -12.96 -11.34
CA ALA A 5 -20.31 -12.99 -10.29
C ALA A 5 -20.89 -12.95 -8.86
N ASP A 6 -22.01 -12.25 -8.64
CA ASP A 6 -22.57 -12.07 -7.28
C ASP A 6 -23.31 -13.30 -6.74
N THR A 7 -23.76 -14.22 -7.60
CA THR A 7 -24.54 -15.40 -7.17
C THR A 7 -23.69 -16.53 -6.57
N HIS A 8 -22.37 -16.55 -6.84
CA HIS A 8 -21.50 -17.61 -6.32
C HIS A 8 -21.19 -17.49 -4.83
N PHE A 9 -21.44 -16.33 -4.22
CA PHE A 9 -21.18 -16.09 -2.80
C PHE A 9 -22.37 -16.41 -1.88
N GLU A 10 -23.54 -16.74 -2.42
CA GLU A 10 -24.71 -17.16 -1.64
C GLU A 10 -24.65 -18.64 -1.21
N TYR A 11 -23.79 -19.45 -1.84
CA TYR A 11 -23.74 -20.89 -1.60
C TYR A 11 -23.12 -21.30 -0.24
N SER A 12 -22.41 -20.41 0.45
CA SER A 12 -21.97 -20.63 1.84
C SER A 12 -21.74 -19.31 2.59
N PRO A 13 -22.75 -18.83 3.32
CA PRO A 13 -22.63 -17.66 4.20
C PRO A 13 -21.49 -17.80 5.22
N GLU A 14 -21.25 -19.01 5.72
CA GLU A 14 -20.18 -19.28 6.69
C GLU A 14 -18.79 -19.07 6.07
N ALA A 15 -18.55 -19.57 4.85
CA ALA A 15 -17.28 -19.38 4.16
C ALA A 15 -17.00 -17.89 3.89
N ARG A 16 -18.04 -17.13 3.51
CA ARG A 16 -17.95 -15.68 3.33
C ARG A 16 -17.62 -14.97 4.65
N ALA A 17 -18.31 -15.31 5.73
CA ALA A 17 -18.02 -14.73 7.04
C ALA A 17 -16.57 -15.03 7.50
N GLN A 18 -16.06 -16.24 7.25
CA GLN A 18 -14.66 -16.59 7.53
C GLN A 18 -13.68 -15.76 6.68
N ALA A 19 -13.98 -15.54 5.40
CA ALA A 19 -13.18 -14.68 4.54
C ALA A 19 -13.17 -13.23 5.05
N ASP A 20 -14.33 -12.68 5.41
CA ASP A 20 -14.48 -11.31 5.92
C ASP A 20 -13.81 -11.10 7.30
N LEU A 21 -13.75 -12.15 8.12
CA LEU A 21 -13.00 -12.13 9.38
C LEU A 21 -11.49 -12.18 9.15
N LYS A 22 -11.04 -12.88 8.11
CA LYS A 22 -9.62 -13.12 7.83
C LYS A 22 -8.99 -12.01 7.01
N PHE A 23 -9.71 -11.45 6.05
CA PHE A 23 -9.22 -10.45 5.11
C PHE A 23 -9.93 -9.13 5.34
N THR A 24 -9.16 -8.05 5.44
CA THR A 24 -9.70 -6.69 5.55
C THR A 24 -9.12 -5.87 4.42
N TYR A 25 -10.00 -5.28 3.60
CA TYR A 25 -9.61 -4.45 2.48
C TYR A 25 -9.94 -2.98 2.77
N VAL A 26 -8.89 -2.19 3.03
CA VAL A 26 -9.00 -0.76 3.33
C VAL A 26 -8.46 0.03 2.15
N VAL A 27 -9.34 0.79 1.50
CA VAL A 27 -8.96 1.75 0.46
C VAL A 27 -8.84 3.13 1.07
N THR A 28 -7.77 3.82 0.74
CA THR A 28 -7.42 5.11 1.31
C THR A 28 -7.65 6.21 0.29
N CYS A 29 -8.58 7.12 0.58
CA CYS A 29 -8.77 8.34 -0.20
C CYS A 29 -8.87 9.52 0.76
N GLN A 30 -7.73 10.13 1.08
CA GLN A 30 -7.63 11.26 2.03
C GLN A 30 -8.51 12.48 1.72
N ILE A 31 -9.07 12.60 0.50
CA ILE A 31 -9.93 13.71 0.09
C ILE A 31 -11.41 13.33 -0.03
N TYR A 32 -11.77 12.07 0.25
CA TYR A 32 -13.13 11.56 0.06
C TYR A 32 -14.18 12.42 0.79
N GLY A 33 -13.93 12.82 2.04
CA GLY A 33 -14.85 13.67 2.81
C GLY A 33 -15.12 15.02 2.15
N VAL A 34 -14.09 15.64 1.58
CA VAL A 34 -14.21 16.91 0.84
C VAL A 34 -14.96 16.71 -0.47
N GLN A 35 -14.58 15.70 -1.26
CA GLN A 35 -15.27 15.36 -2.51
C GLN A 35 -16.77 15.08 -2.28
N LYS A 36 -17.10 14.40 -1.18
CA LYS A 36 -18.47 14.12 -0.79
C LYS A 36 -19.23 15.40 -0.43
N GLY A 37 -18.63 16.30 0.36
CA GLY A 37 -19.23 17.58 0.71
C GLY A 37 -19.47 18.49 -0.51
N GLU A 38 -18.60 18.39 -1.51
CA GLU A 38 -18.70 19.14 -2.78
C GLU A 38 -19.60 18.47 -3.83
N GLY A 39 -20.10 17.25 -3.59
CA GLY A 39 -20.92 16.52 -4.55
C GLY A 39 -20.16 16.06 -5.81
N LYS A 40 -18.86 15.80 -5.68
CA LYS A 40 -17.99 15.37 -6.78
C LYS A 40 -18.31 13.94 -7.26
N PRO A 41 -18.23 13.66 -8.58
CA PRO A 41 -18.54 12.33 -9.13
C PRO A 41 -17.65 11.23 -8.56
N GLU A 42 -16.38 11.52 -8.24
CA GLU A 42 -15.44 10.55 -7.67
C GLU A 42 -15.93 10.03 -6.29
N ALA A 43 -16.61 10.87 -5.51
CA ALA A 43 -17.20 10.42 -4.25
C ALA A 43 -18.41 9.49 -4.47
N ALA A 44 -19.18 9.72 -5.54
CA ALA A 44 -20.28 8.84 -5.93
C ALA A 44 -19.75 7.47 -6.41
N ASP A 45 -18.65 7.47 -7.18
CA ASP A 45 -18.00 6.23 -7.63
C ASP A 45 -17.43 5.42 -6.45
N ILE A 46 -16.78 6.09 -5.49
CA ILE A 46 -16.32 5.44 -4.25
C ILE A 46 -17.50 4.86 -3.45
N ALA A 47 -18.60 5.61 -3.33
CA ALA A 47 -19.80 5.13 -2.64
C ALA A 47 -20.40 3.90 -3.35
N LEU A 48 -20.46 3.91 -4.69
CA LEU A 48 -20.92 2.77 -5.48
C LEU A 48 -20.04 1.53 -5.28
N LEU A 49 -18.71 1.69 -5.28
CA LEU A 49 -17.77 0.59 -5.01
C LEU A 49 -17.96 0.02 -3.61
N MET A 50 -18.17 0.89 -2.62
CA MET A 50 -18.42 0.50 -1.23
C MET A 50 -19.76 -0.23 -1.06
N GLN A 51 -20.78 0.11 -1.85
CA GLN A 51 -22.05 -0.59 -1.89
C GLN A 51 -21.94 -1.97 -2.57
N ARG A 52 -21.19 -2.05 -3.67
CA ARG A 52 -20.99 -3.30 -4.42
C ARG A 52 -20.11 -4.31 -3.69
N ASN A 53 -19.19 -3.85 -2.86
CA ASN A 53 -18.22 -4.69 -2.17
C ASN A 53 -18.40 -4.57 -0.66
N GLU A 54 -19.15 -5.49 -0.06
CA GLU A 54 -19.48 -5.44 1.37
C GLU A 54 -18.25 -5.45 2.30
N ALA A 55 -17.15 -6.09 1.89
CA ALA A 55 -15.90 -6.14 2.65
C ALA A 55 -15.10 -4.82 2.55
N LEU A 56 -15.37 -3.97 1.56
CA LEU A 56 -14.62 -2.75 1.30
C LEU A 56 -14.82 -1.73 2.42
N ARG A 57 -13.71 -1.16 2.89
CA ARG A 57 -13.69 -0.07 3.87
C ARG A 57 -12.96 1.12 3.28
N ILE A 58 -13.51 2.31 3.46
CA ILE A 58 -12.88 3.54 2.97
C ILE A 58 -12.31 4.29 4.17
N ALA A 59 -11.01 4.54 4.13
CA ALA A 59 -10.32 5.41 5.07
C ALA A 59 -10.09 6.78 4.43
N TYR A 60 -10.42 7.86 5.15
CA TYR A 60 -10.23 9.22 4.67
C TYR A 60 -9.92 10.19 5.80
N ILE A 61 -9.54 11.43 5.44
CA ILE A 61 -9.32 12.53 6.38
C ILE A 61 -10.54 13.45 6.36
N ASP A 62 -11.20 13.57 7.50
CA ASP A 62 -12.29 14.51 7.74
C ASP A 62 -11.74 15.79 8.37
N VAL A 63 -12.19 16.94 7.85
CA VAL A 63 -11.74 18.27 8.28
C VAL A 63 -12.94 18.99 8.87
N VAL A 64 -12.88 19.27 10.16
CA VAL A 64 -13.96 19.93 10.89
C VAL A 64 -13.49 21.33 11.29
N GLU A 65 -14.13 22.33 10.71
CA GLU A 65 -13.93 23.73 11.10
C GLU A 65 -14.89 24.07 12.24
N SER A 66 -14.35 24.62 13.32
CA SER A 66 -15.11 25.00 14.52
C SER A 66 -14.57 26.29 15.10
N VAL A 67 -15.34 26.92 16.00
CA VAL A 67 -14.87 28.08 16.78
C VAL A 67 -14.63 27.62 18.21
N LYS A 68 -13.37 27.69 18.68
CA LYS A 68 -13.00 27.40 20.07
C LYS A 68 -12.46 28.66 20.71
N ASN A 69 -13.05 29.07 21.83
CA ASN A 69 -12.67 30.28 22.56
C ASN A 69 -12.64 31.54 21.68
N GLY A 70 -13.61 31.69 20.78
CA GLY A 70 -13.70 32.82 19.85
C GLY A 70 -12.65 32.83 18.72
N LYS A 71 -11.84 31.78 18.58
CA LYS A 71 -10.86 31.62 17.50
C LYS A 71 -11.25 30.47 16.56
N PRO A 72 -11.01 30.61 15.23
CA PRO A 72 -11.18 29.51 14.30
C PRO A 72 -10.22 28.37 14.68
N SER A 73 -10.74 27.15 14.70
CA SER A 73 -10.03 25.93 15.03
C SER A 73 -10.40 24.84 14.03
N THR A 74 -9.41 24.36 13.31
CA THR A 74 -9.53 23.24 12.37
C THR A 74 -9.08 21.96 13.06
N GLU A 75 -9.96 20.97 13.10
CA GLU A 75 -9.66 19.64 13.63
C GLU A 75 -9.63 18.62 12.49
N TYR A 76 -8.72 17.66 12.60
CA TYR A 76 -8.52 16.61 11.61
C TYR A 76 -8.83 15.26 12.24
N TYR A 77 -9.62 14.45 11.54
CA TYR A 77 -9.98 13.10 11.99
C TYR A 77 -9.64 12.11 10.88
N SER A 78 -8.99 10.99 11.23
CA SER A 78 -8.92 9.83 10.35
C SER A 78 -10.16 8.98 10.59
N LYS A 79 -10.97 8.79 9.54
CA LYS A 79 -12.23 8.06 9.62
C LYS A 79 -12.17 6.80 8.78
N LEU A 80 -12.86 5.76 9.26
CA LEU A 80 -13.11 4.52 8.53
C LEU A 80 -14.62 4.37 8.36
N VAL A 81 -15.08 4.23 7.12
CA VAL A 81 -16.49 4.05 6.78
C VAL A 81 -16.72 2.77 5.97
N LYS A 82 -17.96 2.29 6.00
CA LYS A 82 -18.49 1.25 5.11
C LYS A 82 -19.89 1.60 4.62
N ALA A 83 -20.39 0.92 3.61
CA ALA A 83 -21.80 1.00 3.26
C ALA A 83 -22.66 0.27 4.31
N ASP A 84 -23.79 0.85 4.69
CA ASP A 84 -24.85 0.18 5.41
C ASP A 84 -25.80 -0.58 4.47
N ILE A 85 -26.82 -1.21 5.04
CA ILE A 85 -27.83 -1.98 4.30
C ILE A 85 -28.69 -1.12 3.35
N HIS A 86 -28.66 0.20 3.52
CA HIS A 86 -29.36 1.18 2.69
C HIS A 86 -28.40 1.91 1.74
N GLY A 87 -27.15 1.45 1.65
CA GLY A 87 -26.11 2.03 0.83
C GLY A 87 -25.57 3.37 1.31
N LYS A 88 -25.84 3.78 2.54
CA LYS A 88 -25.29 5.00 3.14
C LYS A 88 -24.00 4.71 3.88
N ASP A 89 -23.13 5.71 3.94
CA ASP A 89 -21.90 5.62 4.73
C ASP A 89 -22.22 5.46 6.21
N LYS A 90 -21.77 4.35 6.77
CA LYS A 90 -21.73 4.08 8.20
C LYS A 90 -20.30 4.26 8.70
N GLU A 91 -20.14 5.20 9.62
CA GLU A 91 -18.90 5.39 10.36
C GLU A 91 -18.62 4.18 11.26
N ILE A 92 -17.41 3.65 11.17
CA ILE A 92 -16.91 2.56 12.01
C ILE A 92 -16.00 3.12 13.09
N TYR A 93 -15.05 3.97 12.68
CA TYR A 93 -14.08 4.60 13.55
C TYR A 93 -13.89 6.06 13.17
N SER A 94 -13.64 6.89 14.17
CA SER A 94 -13.22 8.28 14.04
C SER A 94 -12.10 8.54 15.05
N VAL A 95 -10.91 8.80 14.53
CA VAL A 95 -9.69 8.99 15.33
C VAL A 95 -9.19 10.40 15.13
N LYS A 96 -9.16 11.19 16.20
CA LYS A 96 -8.63 12.56 16.15
C LYS A 96 -7.13 12.53 15.90
N LEU A 97 -6.68 13.29 14.90
CA LEU A 97 -5.27 13.46 14.56
C LEU A 97 -4.68 14.68 15.28
N PRO A 98 -3.36 14.69 15.54
CA PRO A 98 -2.70 15.81 16.21
C PRO A 98 -2.61 17.09 15.35
N GLY A 99 -2.90 17.00 14.06
CA GLY A 99 -2.86 18.11 13.11
C GLY A 99 -3.13 17.63 11.69
N ASN A 100 -2.85 18.49 10.70
CA ASN A 100 -3.01 18.15 9.29
C ASN A 100 -2.03 17.04 8.90
N PRO A 101 -2.51 15.84 8.50
CA PRO A 101 -1.63 14.75 8.09
C PRO A 101 -1.01 14.96 6.70
N LYS A 102 -1.55 15.86 5.86
CA LYS A 102 -1.12 16.07 4.48
C LYS A 102 0.16 16.92 4.45
N LEU A 103 1.30 16.27 4.24
CA LEU A 103 2.62 16.93 4.24
C LEU A 103 3.18 17.11 2.82
N GLY A 104 3.09 16.09 1.96
CA GLY A 104 3.61 16.13 0.60
C GLY A 104 2.90 15.17 -0.36
N GLU A 105 3.58 14.10 -0.76
CA GLU A 105 3.28 13.21 -1.91
C GLU A 105 1.93 12.46 -1.85
N GLY A 106 1.22 12.48 -0.72
CA GLY A 106 -0.11 11.90 -0.53
C GLY A 106 -0.11 10.39 -0.30
N LYS A 107 0.71 9.62 -1.02
CA LYS A 107 0.83 8.15 -0.85
C LYS A 107 1.28 7.74 0.56
N PRO A 108 2.40 8.26 1.13
CA PRO A 108 2.80 7.88 2.47
C PRO A 108 1.80 8.35 3.53
N GLU A 109 1.13 9.48 3.33
CA GLU A 109 0.09 9.98 4.22
C GLU A 109 -1.13 9.04 4.24
N ASN A 110 -1.61 8.64 3.05
CA ASN A 110 -2.68 7.67 2.87
C ASN A 110 -2.36 6.35 3.60
N GLN A 111 -1.18 5.79 3.37
CA GLN A 111 -0.74 4.56 4.04
C GLN A 111 -0.67 4.73 5.56
N ASN A 112 -0.03 5.79 6.05
CA ASN A 112 0.23 5.97 7.48
C ASN A 112 -1.03 6.28 8.29
N HIS A 113 -1.96 7.09 7.77
CA HIS A 113 -3.20 7.35 8.51
C HIS A 113 -4.12 6.12 8.53
N ALA A 114 -4.08 5.28 7.49
CA ALA A 114 -4.98 4.15 7.36
C ALA A 114 -4.47 2.86 8.00
N VAL A 115 -3.16 2.73 8.23
CA VAL A 115 -2.56 1.49 8.77
C VAL A 115 -3.20 1.06 10.10
N ILE A 116 -3.69 2.00 10.92
CA ILE A 116 -4.38 1.73 12.19
C ILE A 116 -5.70 0.96 12.02
N PHE A 117 -6.32 1.05 10.84
CA PHE A 117 -7.58 0.39 10.52
C PHE A 117 -7.38 -1.03 9.97
N THR A 118 -6.16 -1.39 9.59
CA THR A 118 -5.83 -2.76 9.15
C THR A 118 -5.90 -3.75 10.33
N ARG A 119 -6.10 -5.03 10.02
CA ARG A 119 -6.24 -6.13 10.98
C ARG A 119 -5.36 -7.32 10.57
N GLY A 120 -5.15 -8.26 11.49
CA GLY A 120 -4.29 -9.42 11.28
C GLY A 120 -2.81 -9.19 11.58
N ASN A 121 -2.00 -10.19 11.25
CA ASN A 121 -0.55 -10.20 11.52
C ASN A 121 0.27 -9.71 10.33
N ALA A 122 -0.29 -9.75 9.12
CA ALA A 122 0.36 -9.30 7.90
C ALA A 122 -0.42 -8.14 7.27
N VAL A 123 0.29 -7.24 6.59
CA VAL A 123 -0.32 -6.17 5.79
C VAL A 123 0.40 -6.06 4.46
N GLN A 124 -0.36 -5.92 3.39
CA GLN A 124 0.15 -5.65 2.05
C GLN A 124 -0.44 -4.32 1.60
N THR A 125 0.41 -3.42 1.10
CA THR A 125 -0.06 -2.26 0.35
C THR A 125 -0.30 -2.70 -1.09
N ILE A 126 -1.29 -2.13 -1.78
CA ILE A 126 -1.60 -2.47 -3.16
C ILE A 126 -1.80 -1.15 -3.92
N ASP A 127 -1.02 -0.94 -4.96
CA ASP A 127 -1.20 0.23 -5.83
C ASP A 127 -2.43 0.06 -6.72
N MET A 128 -3.04 1.18 -7.12
CA MET A 128 -4.23 1.17 -7.99
C MET A 128 -3.99 0.55 -9.37
N ASN A 129 -2.74 0.52 -9.84
CA ASN A 129 -2.32 -0.12 -11.09
C ASN A 129 -1.72 -1.52 -10.89
N GLN A 130 -1.84 -2.11 -9.70
CA GLN A 130 -1.44 -3.48 -9.43
C GLN A 130 -2.60 -4.43 -9.71
N ASP A 131 -2.30 -5.52 -10.38
CA ASP A 131 -3.22 -6.63 -10.62
C ASP A 131 -2.68 -7.90 -9.94
N ASN A 132 -3.54 -8.85 -9.65
CA ASN A 132 -3.12 -10.15 -9.14
C ASN A 132 -3.74 -11.28 -9.96
N TYR A 133 -2.90 -12.21 -10.39
CA TYR A 133 -3.36 -13.40 -11.10
C TYR A 133 -4.02 -14.35 -10.09
N PHE A 134 -5.14 -14.97 -10.48
CA PHE A 134 -5.90 -15.83 -9.59
C PHE A 134 -5.05 -17.00 -9.04
N GLU A 135 -4.25 -17.62 -9.91
CA GLU A 135 -3.33 -18.69 -9.57
C GLU A 135 -2.21 -18.25 -8.61
N GLU A 136 -1.80 -16.98 -8.66
CA GLU A 136 -0.80 -16.41 -7.74
C GLU A 136 -1.40 -16.13 -6.36
N ALA A 137 -2.68 -15.73 -6.31
CA ALA A 137 -3.39 -15.53 -5.05
C ALA A 137 -3.47 -16.82 -4.20
N LEU A 138 -3.54 -18.00 -4.83
CA LEU A 138 -3.51 -19.29 -4.14
C LEU A 138 -2.18 -19.56 -3.41
N LYS A 139 -1.08 -18.92 -3.85
CA LYS A 139 0.25 -19.06 -3.27
C LYS A 139 0.48 -18.13 -2.08
N MET A 140 -0.38 -17.13 -1.87
CA MET A 140 -0.27 -16.17 -0.77
C MET A 140 -0.17 -16.85 0.60
N ARG A 141 -0.85 -17.99 0.78
CA ARG A 141 -0.75 -18.78 2.02
C ARG A 141 0.69 -19.25 2.30
N ASN A 142 1.41 -19.69 1.26
CA ASN A 142 2.78 -20.18 1.38
C ASN A 142 3.72 -18.99 1.64
N LEU A 143 3.48 -17.86 0.97
CA LEU A 143 4.22 -16.63 1.23
C LEU A 143 4.09 -16.20 2.70
N LEU A 144 2.88 -16.19 3.26
CA LEU A 144 2.68 -15.80 4.66
C LEU A 144 3.39 -16.73 5.66
N GLU A 145 3.62 -17.99 5.32
CA GLU A 145 4.40 -18.91 6.18
C GLU A 145 5.87 -18.52 6.27
N GLU A 146 6.41 -17.79 5.29
CA GLU A 146 7.81 -17.36 5.25
C GLU A 146 8.19 -16.50 6.46
N PHE A 147 7.24 -15.74 7.04
CA PHE A 147 7.45 -15.00 8.30
C PHE A 147 7.89 -15.89 9.48
N SER A 148 7.52 -17.17 9.44
CA SER A 148 7.87 -18.15 10.49
C SER A 148 9.08 -19.00 10.12
N GLN A 149 9.56 -18.93 8.88
CA GLN A 149 10.70 -19.72 8.40
C GLN A 149 12.04 -19.07 8.80
N ASN A 150 13.08 -19.91 8.87
CA ASN A 150 14.43 -19.44 9.17
C ASN A 150 15.10 -18.89 7.91
N HIS A 151 15.26 -17.57 7.86
CA HIS A 151 15.90 -16.83 6.76
C HIS A 151 17.23 -16.18 7.17
N GLY A 152 17.87 -16.70 8.23
CA GLY A 152 19.14 -16.21 8.77
C GLY A 152 19.01 -15.72 10.21
N LYS A 153 19.79 -14.70 10.57
CA LYS A 153 19.91 -14.22 11.95
C LYS A 153 18.61 -13.65 12.52
N PHE A 154 17.86 -12.93 11.70
CA PHE A 154 16.66 -12.21 12.11
C PHE A 154 15.42 -12.76 11.41
N ARG A 155 14.28 -12.71 12.10
CA ARG A 155 12.99 -13.12 11.52
C ARG A 155 12.59 -12.15 10.40
N PRO A 156 11.96 -12.64 9.32
CA PRO A 156 11.43 -11.77 8.29
C PRO A 156 10.43 -10.78 8.89
N SER A 157 10.56 -9.53 8.48
CA SER A 157 9.65 -8.43 8.79
C SER A 157 9.03 -7.89 7.51
N ILE A 158 9.66 -8.13 6.36
CA ILE A 158 9.15 -7.81 5.03
C ILE A 158 9.44 -8.98 4.09
N LEU A 159 8.41 -9.48 3.41
CA LEU A 159 8.50 -10.51 2.40
C LEU A 159 8.40 -9.88 1.02
N GLY A 160 9.51 -9.90 0.30
CA GLY A 160 9.61 -9.37 -1.05
C GLY A 160 8.99 -10.28 -2.09
N VAL A 161 8.24 -9.71 -3.02
CA VAL A 161 7.61 -10.44 -4.14
C VAL A 161 7.97 -9.75 -5.46
N ARG A 162 8.07 -10.52 -6.55
CA ARG A 162 8.39 -9.95 -7.87
C ARG A 162 7.15 -9.37 -8.55
N GLU A 163 7.34 -8.25 -9.24
CA GLU A 163 6.34 -7.67 -10.14
C GLU A 163 6.53 -8.18 -11.58
N HIS A 164 5.45 -8.28 -12.33
CA HIS A 164 5.43 -8.55 -13.76
C HIS A 164 4.73 -7.39 -14.49
N VAL A 165 5.48 -6.69 -15.35
CA VAL A 165 4.95 -5.55 -16.11
C VAL A 165 4.17 -6.04 -17.32
N PHE A 166 2.84 -6.04 -17.21
CA PHE A 166 1.97 -6.55 -18.28
C PHE A 166 1.78 -5.58 -19.45
N THR A 167 2.24 -4.33 -19.33
CA THR A 167 2.21 -3.33 -20.43
C THR A 167 3.46 -3.36 -21.32
N GLY A 168 4.40 -4.28 -21.08
CA GLY A 168 5.67 -4.35 -21.81
C GLY A 168 5.53 -4.61 -23.32
N SER A 169 4.44 -5.24 -23.76
CA SER A 169 4.21 -5.55 -25.19
C SER A 169 3.63 -4.38 -26.01
N VAL A 170 3.30 -3.25 -25.37
CA VAL A 170 2.58 -2.14 -26.03
C VAL A 170 3.47 -1.36 -27.01
N SER A 171 4.78 -1.28 -26.76
CA SER A 171 5.73 -0.60 -27.64
C SER A 171 7.16 -1.10 -27.42
N SER A 172 8.09 -0.75 -28.30
CA SER A 172 9.52 -1.04 -28.10
C SER A 172 10.06 -0.37 -26.85
N LEU A 173 9.65 0.88 -26.58
CA LEU A 173 10.03 1.61 -25.38
C LEU A 173 9.49 0.93 -24.10
N ALA A 174 8.23 0.50 -24.12
CA ALA A 174 7.63 -0.27 -23.03
C ALA A 174 8.38 -1.59 -22.80
N SER A 175 8.79 -2.26 -23.86
CA SER A 175 9.56 -3.50 -23.80
C SER A 175 10.92 -3.30 -23.14
N PHE A 176 11.67 -2.25 -23.50
CA PHE A 176 12.93 -1.93 -22.84
C PHE A 176 12.75 -1.63 -21.34
N MET A 177 11.76 -0.82 -21.00
CA MET A 177 11.44 -0.47 -19.61
C MET A 177 11.01 -1.71 -18.80
N SER A 178 10.17 -2.56 -19.39
CA SER A 178 9.78 -3.86 -18.79
C SER A 178 10.97 -4.79 -18.58
N ASN A 179 11.93 -4.84 -19.52
CA ASN A 179 13.14 -5.66 -19.37
C ASN A 179 14.07 -5.12 -18.27
N GLN A 180 14.21 -3.80 -18.16
CA GLN A 180 14.94 -3.15 -17.07
C GLN A 180 14.33 -3.49 -15.71
N GLU A 181 13.01 -3.35 -15.56
CA GLU A 181 12.32 -3.72 -14.32
C GLU A 181 12.43 -5.21 -14.03
N THR A 182 12.24 -6.08 -15.03
CA THR A 182 12.40 -7.54 -14.87
C THR A 182 13.78 -7.90 -14.33
N SER A 183 14.83 -7.27 -14.83
CA SER A 183 16.20 -7.46 -14.33
C SER A 183 16.32 -7.04 -12.86
N PHE A 184 15.76 -5.89 -12.49
CA PHE A 184 15.78 -5.40 -11.11
C PHE A 184 14.99 -6.30 -10.16
N VAL A 185 13.73 -6.60 -10.46
CA VAL A 185 12.81 -7.36 -9.59
C VAL A 185 13.10 -8.85 -9.49
N THR A 186 14.06 -9.35 -10.28
CA THR A 186 14.53 -10.75 -10.23
C THR A 186 16.00 -10.80 -9.80
N LEU A 187 16.94 -10.73 -10.74
CA LEU A 187 18.38 -10.85 -10.50
C LEU A 187 18.88 -9.83 -9.47
N GLY A 188 18.46 -8.56 -9.59
CA GLY A 188 18.81 -7.50 -8.66
C GLY A 188 18.33 -7.80 -7.24
N GLN A 189 17.03 -8.00 -7.05
CA GLN A 189 16.42 -8.30 -5.75
C GLN A 189 16.97 -9.59 -5.13
N ARG A 190 17.24 -10.62 -5.94
CA ARG A 190 17.86 -11.88 -5.48
C ARG A 190 19.21 -11.61 -4.84
N VAL A 191 20.11 -10.93 -5.55
CA VAL A 191 21.47 -10.63 -5.05
C VAL A 191 21.43 -9.70 -3.84
N LEU A 192 20.57 -8.67 -3.87
CA LEU A 192 20.37 -7.75 -2.74
C LEU A 192 19.86 -8.47 -1.50
N SER A 193 18.95 -9.44 -1.64
CA SER A 193 18.41 -10.21 -0.51
C SER A 193 19.37 -11.30 -0.02
N ASN A 194 20.06 -11.98 -0.94
CA ASN A 194 21.00 -13.04 -0.63
C ASN A 194 22.06 -13.19 -1.75
N PRO A 195 23.37 -13.06 -1.47
CA PRO A 195 24.00 -13.07 -0.15
C PRO A 195 24.16 -11.69 0.51
N LEU A 196 23.87 -10.59 -0.18
CA LEU A 196 24.28 -9.26 0.31
C LEU A 196 23.51 -8.79 1.55
N LYS A 197 22.26 -9.23 1.73
CA LYS A 197 21.39 -8.83 2.85
C LYS A 197 21.21 -7.31 2.98
N VAL A 198 21.15 -6.62 1.84
CA VAL A 198 20.93 -5.15 1.72
C VAL A 198 19.67 -4.81 0.92
N ARG A 199 18.82 -5.79 0.62
CA ARG A 199 17.48 -5.55 0.05
C ARG A 199 16.69 -4.64 0.98
N MET A 200 16.05 -3.63 0.41
CA MET A 200 15.08 -2.78 1.08
C MET A 200 13.67 -2.97 0.49
N HIS A 201 12.70 -2.23 1.01
CA HIS A 201 11.36 -2.17 0.45
C HIS A 201 11.33 -1.17 -0.71
N TYR A 202 10.98 -1.59 -1.92
CA TYR A 202 10.96 -0.72 -3.11
C TYR A 202 9.54 -0.34 -3.53
N GLY A 203 8.64 -0.27 -2.54
CA GLY A 203 7.22 -0.17 -2.76
C GLY A 203 6.59 -1.53 -3.01
N HIS A 204 5.49 -1.51 -3.74
CA HIS A 204 4.73 -2.70 -4.07
C HIS A 204 5.60 -3.81 -4.69
N PRO A 205 5.29 -5.10 -4.40
CA PRO A 205 4.08 -5.62 -3.77
C PRO A 205 4.37 -6.35 -2.45
N ASP A 206 5.41 -5.93 -1.73
CA ASP A 206 5.87 -6.61 -0.52
C ASP A 206 4.78 -6.76 0.56
N VAL A 207 4.89 -7.84 1.34
CA VAL A 207 4.04 -8.10 2.50
C VAL A 207 4.82 -7.84 3.78
N PHE A 208 4.23 -7.11 4.71
CA PHE A 208 4.85 -6.70 5.97
C PHE A 208 4.33 -7.52 7.16
N ASP A 209 5.21 -7.84 8.12
CA ASP A 209 4.80 -8.12 9.48
C ASP A 209 4.19 -6.84 10.05
N ARG A 210 2.87 -6.83 10.16
CA ARG A 210 2.10 -5.67 10.59
C ARG A 210 2.45 -5.29 12.01
N ILE A 211 2.58 -6.26 12.92
CA ILE A 211 2.83 -5.99 14.35
C ILE A 211 4.20 -5.34 14.52
N PHE A 212 5.19 -5.80 13.76
CA PHE A 212 6.51 -5.19 13.72
C PHE A 212 6.40 -3.71 13.28
N HIS A 213 5.77 -3.43 12.15
CA HIS A 213 5.82 -2.10 11.52
C HIS A 213 4.96 -1.04 12.21
N ILE A 214 3.74 -1.38 12.66
CA ILE A 214 2.84 -0.41 13.32
C ILE A 214 3.41 0.13 14.63
N THR A 215 4.30 -0.62 15.28
CA THR A 215 4.93 -0.22 16.56
C THR A 215 6.29 0.45 16.36
N ARG A 216 6.78 0.54 15.12
CA ARG A 216 8.18 0.89 14.83
C ARG A 216 8.37 2.04 13.85
N GLY A 217 7.32 2.72 13.44
CA GLY A 217 7.40 3.90 12.57
C GLY A 217 6.67 3.77 11.25
N GLY A 218 5.81 2.76 11.10
CA GLY A 218 4.92 2.60 9.95
C GLY A 218 5.58 1.86 8.79
N ILE A 219 4.95 2.00 7.63
CA ILE A 219 5.29 1.28 6.38
C ILE A 219 5.75 2.22 5.27
N SER A 220 5.84 3.53 5.54
CA SER A 220 6.39 4.55 4.64
C SER A 220 6.65 5.84 5.41
N LYS A 221 7.44 6.75 4.82
CA LYS A 221 7.85 8.00 5.48
C LYS A 221 7.37 9.24 4.72
N ALA A 222 6.34 9.90 5.24
CA ALA A 222 5.85 11.16 4.71
C ALA A 222 6.85 12.30 4.92
N SER A 223 6.91 13.21 3.95
CA SER A 223 7.75 14.41 3.96
C SER A 223 7.16 15.44 3.02
N ARG A 224 7.49 16.71 3.23
CA ARG A 224 7.09 17.79 2.32
C ARG A 224 7.87 17.79 1.00
N ILE A 225 9.15 17.42 1.04
CA ILE A 225 10.06 17.58 -0.11
C ILE A 225 11.07 16.43 -0.18
N ILE A 226 11.76 16.11 0.92
CA ILE A 226 13.01 15.34 0.91
C ILE A 226 12.90 13.81 0.93
N ASN A 227 11.69 13.23 0.93
CA ASN A 227 11.52 11.77 0.93
C ASN A 227 10.64 11.35 -0.24
N ILE A 228 11.12 11.60 -1.45
CA ILE A 228 10.42 11.27 -2.69
C ILE A 228 10.29 9.75 -2.87
N SER A 229 11.28 8.99 -2.39
CA SER A 229 11.22 7.52 -2.27
C SER A 229 10.75 7.12 -0.88
N GLU A 230 9.47 7.33 -0.58
CA GLU A 230 8.90 7.16 0.75
C GLU A 230 8.93 5.72 1.28
N ASP A 231 8.82 4.74 0.37
CA ASP A 231 8.67 3.32 0.68
C ASP A 231 9.98 2.74 1.25
N ILE A 232 11.14 3.16 0.74
CA ILE A 232 12.43 2.57 1.11
C ILE A 232 12.78 2.75 2.59
N PHE A 233 12.23 3.78 3.21
CA PHE A 233 12.39 4.03 4.64
C PHE A 233 11.79 2.93 5.51
N ALA A 234 10.77 2.20 5.02
CA ALA A 234 10.28 1.02 5.71
C ALA A 234 11.34 -0.09 5.72
N GLY A 235 12.09 -0.23 4.62
CA GLY A 235 13.25 -1.12 4.55
C GLY A 235 14.36 -0.72 5.52
N PHE A 236 14.76 0.56 5.53
CA PHE A 236 15.77 1.04 6.48
C PHE A 236 15.35 0.82 7.93
N ASN A 237 14.10 1.16 8.28
CA ASN A 237 13.56 0.99 9.62
C ASN A 237 13.53 -0.48 10.05
N SER A 238 13.12 -1.37 9.14
CA SER A 238 13.18 -2.81 9.34
C SER A 238 14.61 -3.26 9.68
N THR A 239 15.60 -2.92 8.85
CA THR A 239 17.00 -3.32 9.07
C THR A 239 17.58 -2.75 10.36
N LEU A 240 17.39 -1.44 10.62
CA LEU A 240 17.86 -0.77 11.84
C LEU A 240 17.26 -1.36 13.13
N ARG A 241 16.09 -1.99 13.03
CA ARG A 241 15.39 -2.62 14.16
C ARG A 241 15.50 -4.14 14.14
N GLN A 242 16.55 -4.66 13.51
CA GLN A 242 16.86 -6.10 13.49
C GLN A 242 15.76 -6.95 12.84
N GLY A 243 15.05 -6.37 11.87
CA GLY A 243 14.20 -7.10 10.94
C GLY A 243 15.02 -7.71 9.79
N ASN A 244 14.38 -8.59 9.01
CA ASN A 244 14.97 -9.22 7.83
C ASN A 244 14.04 -9.02 6.63
N ILE A 245 14.63 -8.70 5.48
CA ILE A 245 13.91 -8.38 4.26
C ILE A 245 14.23 -9.47 3.23
N THR A 246 13.29 -10.39 3.01
CA THR A 246 13.46 -11.55 2.13
C THR A 246 12.93 -11.25 0.72
N HIS A 247 13.17 -12.16 -0.23
CA HIS A 247 12.67 -12.07 -1.59
C HIS A 247 12.25 -13.47 -2.10
N HIS A 248 11.04 -13.57 -2.66
CA HIS A 248 10.41 -14.82 -3.06
C HIS A 248 9.90 -14.72 -4.51
N GLU A 249 10.44 -15.55 -5.40
CA GLU A 249 10.15 -15.48 -6.85
C GLU A 249 9.11 -16.51 -7.33
N TYR A 250 8.69 -17.45 -6.47
CA TYR A 250 7.66 -18.45 -6.80
C TYR A 250 6.24 -17.86 -6.90
N ILE A 251 6.06 -16.63 -6.41
CA ILE A 251 4.85 -15.82 -6.52
C ILE A 251 5.17 -14.52 -7.25
N GLN A 252 4.24 -14.00 -8.03
CA GLN A 252 4.34 -12.70 -8.70
C GLN A 252 3.00 -11.95 -8.70
N VAL A 253 3.05 -10.64 -8.90
CA VAL A 253 1.85 -9.83 -9.16
C VAL A 253 2.00 -9.04 -10.45
N GLY A 254 0.89 -8.66 -11.07
CA GLY A 254 0.88 -7.81 -12.25
C GLY A 254 1.05 -6.34 -11.89
N LYS A 255 1.78 -5.59 -12.72
CA LYS A 255 1.93 -4.14 -12.60
C LYS A 255 1.69 -3.44 -13.94
N GLY A 256 0.73 -2.53 -13.96
CA GLY A 256 0.50 -1.65 -15.10
C GLY A 256 1.47 -0.48 -15.05
N ARG A 257 2.25 -0.28 -16.12
CA ARG A 257 3.20 0.83 -16.23
C ARG A 257 2.87 1.73 -17.41
N ASP A 258 3.04 3.03 -17.22
CA ASP A 258 2.95 4.01 -18.29
C ASP A 258 4.07 3.80 -19.30
N VAL A 259 3.71 3.86 -20.58
CA VAL A 259 4.59 3.49 -21.69
C VAL A 259 5.08 4.69 -22.51
N GLY A 260 4.71 5.91 -22.10
CA GLY A 260 5.11 7.14 -22.76
C GLY A 260 6.48 7.62 -22.28
N LEU A 261 7.33 8.10 -23.20
CA LEU A 261 8.68 8.56 -22.88
C LEU A 261 8.72 9.61 -21.78
N ASN A 262 7.82 10.59 -21.81
CA ASN A 262 7.76 11.63 -20.77
C ASN A 262 7.42 11.04 -19.39
N GLN A 263 6.52 10.05 -19.32
CA GLN A 263 6.15 9.41 -18.06
C GLN A 263 7.30 8.55 -17.53
N ILE A 264 7.97 7.79 -18.43
CA ILE A 264 9.16 7.01 -18.07
C ILE A 264 10.27 7.94 -17.56
N ALA A 265 10.52 9.08 -18.23
CA ALA A 265 11.52 10.04 -17.79
C ALA A 265 11.21 10.64 -16.41
N LEU A 266 9.94 10.95 -16.11
CA LEU A 266 9.52 11.40 -14.79
C LEU A 266 9.73 10.32 -13.73
N PHE A 267 9.43 9.06 -14.05
CA PHE A 267 9.67 7.93 -13.15
C PHE A 267 11.16 7.75 -12.85
N GLU A 268 12.01 7.71 -13.87
CA GLU A 268 13.47 7.59 -13.68
C GLU A 268 14.03 8.79 -12.92
N GLY A 269 13.53 10.00 -13.19
CA GLY A 269 13.85 11.20 -12.44
C GLY A 269 13.47 11.09 -10.96
N LYS A 270 12.29 10.53 -10.66
CA LYS A 270 11.84 10.25 -9.28
C LYS A 270 12.79 9.28 -8.57
N VAL A 271 13.17 8.18 -9.22
CA VAL A 271 14.08 7.18 -8.67
C VAL A 271 15.47 7.78 -8.43
N ALA A 272 16.02 8.51 -9.40
CA ALA A 272 17.32 9.15 -9.29
C ALA A 272 17.36 10.22 -8.18
N GLY A 273 16.35 11.09 -8.13
CA GLY A 273 16.21 12.12 -7.09
C GLY A 273 16.09 11.50 -5.70
N GLY A 274 15.21 10.51 -5.56
CA GLY A 274 15.03 9.79 -4.30
C GLY A 274 16.30 9.07 -3.82
N ASN A 275 17.12 8.53 -4.73
CA ASN A 275 18.42 7.95 -4.36
C ASN A 275 19.40 9.02 -3.86
N GLY A 276 19.45 10.20 -4.48
CA GLY A 276 20.24 11.33 -3.99
C GLY A 276 19.83 11.77 -2.58
N GLU A 277 18.53 11.85 -2.32
CA GLU A 277 17.97 12.19 -1.00
C GLU A 277 18.33 11.15 0.07
N GLN A 278 18.27 9.86 -0.27
CA GLN A 278 18.61 8.78 0.65
C GLN A 278 20.04 8.88 1.17
N VAL A 279 21.01 9.26 0.32
CA VAL A 279 22.42 9.42 0.71
C VAL A 279 22.60 10.48 1.81
N LEU A 280 21.73 11.50 1.82
CA LEU A 280 21.74 12.56 2.83
C LEU A 280 20.92 12.19 4.08
N SER A 281 20.25 11.04 4.08
CA SER A 281 19.37 10.64 5.18
C SER A 281 20.17 10.11 6.37
N ARG A 282 19.69 10.43 7.57
CA ARG A 282 20.20 9.84 8.81
C ARG A 282 19.96 8.33 8.89
N ASP A 283 18.98 7.82 8.15
CA ASP A 283 18.64 6.41 8.13
C ASP A 283 19.76 5.60 7.45
N ILE A 284 20.27 6.07 6.30
CA ILE A 284 21.47 5.50 5.65
C ILE A 284 22.72 5.65 6.53
N TYR A 285 22.95 6.82 7.15
CA TYR A 285 24.11 7.01 8.04
C TYR A 285 24.19 6.02 9.22
N ARG A 286 23.04 5.47 9.65
CA ARG A 286 22.95 4.54 10.77
C ARG A 286 23.07 3.07 10.37
N LEU A 287 22.89 2.75 9.10
CA LEU A 287 23.04 1.41 8.54
C LEU A 287 24.53 1.08 8.36
#